data_AF-A0A924WK97-F1
#
_entry.id   AF-A0A924WK97-F1
#
_cell.length_a   1.000
_cell.length_b   1.000
_cell.length_c   1.000
_cell.angle_alpha   90.00
_cell.angle_beta   90.00
_cell.angle_gamma   90.00
#
_symmetry.space_group_name_H-M   'P 1'
#
loop_
_entity.id
_entity.type
_entity.pdbx_description
1 polymer ?
#
loop_
_entity_poly.entity_id
_entity_poly.type
_entity_poly.pdbx_seq_one_letter_code
_entity_poly.pdbx_strand_id
1 'polypeptide(L)'
;MANLDFERSISEMEQWRDEAPPERQDMFYHFGFEPVQFPPAERLNDDELAALTQALCRLWAAYNFTPVLPDAAPGRLVYPLLLKRMEEPTFVMTHGHIGVEFCEYEPSECPWGLEYCTCKDFTES
;
A
#
# COMPACT_ATOMS: atom_id res chain seq x y z
N MET A 1 -11.13 13.74 -22.75
CA MET A 1 -10.81 13.89 -21.32
C MET A 1 -9.82 12.82 -20.84
N ALA A 2 -9.96 11.54 -21.19
CA ALA A 2 -9.01 10.48 -20.81
C ALA A 2 -7.53 10.74 -21.21
N ASN A 3 -7.28 11.37 -22.37
CA ASN A 3 -5.92 11.63 -22.84
C ASN A 3 -5.16 12.69 -22.00
N LEU A 4 -5.90 13.68 -21.47
CA LEU A 4 -5.32 14.73 -20.62
C LEU A 4 -4.97 14.22 -19.21
N ASP A 5 -5.72 13.23 -18.70
CA ASP A 5 -5.51 12.66 -17.38
C ASP A 5 -4.25 11.79 -17.35
N PHE A 6 -4.05 10.99 -18.40
CA PHE A 6 -2.86 10.17 -18.59
C PHE A 6 -1.57 11.00 -18.75
N GLU A 7 -1.61 12.06 -19.57
CA GLU A 7 -0.45 12.96 -19.72
C GLU A 7 -0.06 13.60 -18.39
N ARG A 8 -1.03 14.01 -17.58
CA ARG A 8 -0.79 14.60 -16.25
C ARG A 8 -0.19 13.59 -15.26
N SER A 9 -0.70 12.36 -15.23
CA SER A 9 -0.14 11.33 -14.35
C SER A 9 1.31 11.01 -14.70
N ILE A 10 1.67 10.99 -15.99
CA ILE A 10 3.07 10.80 -16.42
C ILE A 10 3.94 11.97 -15.95
N SER A 11 3.49 13.21 -16.17
CA SER A 11 4.26 14.38 -15.75
C SER A 11 4.52 14.41 -14.24
N GLU A 12 3.55 14.03 -13.41
CA GLU A 12 3.72 13.92 -11.96
C GLU A 12 4.77 12.86 -11.56
N MET A 13 4.78 11.70 -12.24
CA MET A 13 5.79 10.65 -12.00
C MET A 13 7.20 11.10 -12.41
N GLU A 14 7.32 11.79 -13.55
CA GLU A 14 8.61 12.33 -14.02
C GLU A 14 9.15 13.38 -13.04
N GLN A 15 8.29 14.25 -12.52
CA GLN A 15 8.67 15.22 -11.50
C GLN A 15 9.22 14.54 -10.24
N TRP A 16 8.54 13.51 -9.73
CA TRP A 16 9.02 12.75 -8.57
C TRP A 16 10.36 12.05 -8.80
N ARG A 17 10.61 11.54 -10.01
CA ARG A 17 11.88 10.89 -10.36
C ARG A 17 13.03 11.89 -10.37
N ASP A 18 12.80 13.09 -10.89
CA ASP A 18 13.85 14.06 -11.18
C ASP A 18 14.12 15.00 -9.99
N GLU A 19 13.17 15.16 -9.07
CA GLU A 19 13.34 15.92 -7.83
C GLU A 19 13.85 15.02 -6.69
N ALA A 20 14.86 15.48 -5.94
CA ALA A 20 15.29 14.81 -4.73
C ALA A 20 14.11 14.78 -3.74
N PRO A 21 13.77 13.62 -3.14
CA PRO A 21 12.64 13.54 -2.20
C PRO A 21 12.83 14.57 -1.09
N PRO A 22 11.83 15.43 -0.81
CA PRO A 22 11.88 16.32 0.35
C PRO A 22 12.05 15.50 1.64
N GLU A 23 12.64 16.11 2.67
CA GLU A 23 12.83 15.47 3.98
C GLU A 23 11.46 15.00 4.53
N ARG A 24 11.26 13.68 4.50
CA ARG A 24 10.14 12.91 5.07
C ARG A 24 8.74 13.35 4.63
N GLN A 25 8.30 12.79 3.51
CA GLN A 25 6.90 12.76 3.08
C GLN A 25 6.43 11.30 2.99
N ASP A 26 6.18 10.68 4.15
CA ASP A 26 5.59 9.35 4.23
C ASP A 26 4.04 9.46 4.19
N MET A 27 3.32 8.34 4.10
CA MET A 27 1.86 8.40 4.01
C MET A 27 1.24 8.94 5.30
N PHE A 28 1.86 8.70 6.47
CA PHE A 28 1.39 9.26 7.74
C PHE A 28 1.32 10.79 7.68
N TYR A 29 2.38 11.43 7.17
CA TYR A 29 2.40 12.88 6.94
C TYR A 29 1.25 13.34 6.03
N HIS A 30 1.07 12.70 4.88
CA HIS A 30 0.04 13.09 3.91
C HIS A 30 -1.39 12.85 4.39
N PHE A 31 -1.61 11.79 5.16
CA PHE A 31 -2.93 11.44 5.68
C PHE A 31 -3.26 12.22 6.97
N GLY A 32 -2.28 12.91 7.55
CA GLY A 32 -2.47 13.70 8.77
C GLY A 32 -2.58 12.85 10.03
N PHE A 33 -1.84 11.74 10.10
CA PHE A 33 -1.80 10.84 11.25
C PHE A 33 -0.38 10.65 11.78
N GLU A 34 -0.29 10.23 13.03
CA GLU A 34 0.94 9.75 13.67
C GLU A 34 0.88 8.23 13.85
N PRO A 35 2.01 7.50 13.69
CA PRO A 35 2.04 6.04 13.87
C PRO A 35 1.50 5.57 15.23
N VAL A 36 1.70 6.36 16.30
CA VAL A 36 1.25 6.05 17.67
C VAL A 36 -0.28 5.98 17.81
N GLN A 37 -1.03 6.55 16.87
CA GLN A 37 -2.50 6.50 16.87
C GLN A 37 -3.03 5.11 16.46
N PHE A 38 -2.17 4.24 15.92
CA PHE A 38 -2.53 2.91 15.46
C PHE A 38 -2.12 1.87 16.50
N PRO A 39 -3.06 1.11 17.07
CA PRO A 39 -2.74 0.09 18.06
C PRO A 39 -1.99 -1.09 17.43
N PRO A 40 -1.05 -1.73 18.16
CA PRO A 40 -0.46 -3.00 17.74
C PRO A 40 -1.51 -4.07 17.45
N ALA A 41 -1.28 -4.89 16.43
CA ALA A 41 -2.23 -5.91 15.96
C ALA A 41 -2.60 -6.94 17.04
N GLU A 42 -1.69 -7.21 17.98
CA GLU A 42 -1.89 -8.14 19.09
C GLU A 42 -2.95 -7.67 20.08
N ARG A 43 -3.29 -6.38 20.06
CA ARG A 43 -4.31 -5.77 20.93
C ARG A 43 -5.70 -5.76 20.32
N LEU A 44 -5.83 -6.21 19.07
CA LEU A 44 -7.05 -6.18 18.30
C LEU A 44 -7.57 -7.60 18.03
N ASN A 45 -8.89 -7.77 18.06
CA ASN A 45 -9.52 -9.00 17.60
C ASN A 45 -9.63 -9.03 16.06
N ASP A 46 -10.04 -10.17 15.50
CA ASP A 46 -10.10 -10.36 14.05
C ASP A 46 -11.09 -9.41 13.36
N ASP A 47 -12.24 -9.15 13.98
CA ASP A 47 -13.27 -8.27 13.43
C ASP A 47 -12.78 -6.81 13.41
N GLU A 48 -12.11 -6.37 14.47
CA GLU A 48 -11.48 -5.05 14.56
C GLU A 48 -10.38 -4.87 13.52
N LEU A 49 -9.53 -5.88 13.34
CA LEU A 49 -8.47 -5.86 12.32
C LEU A 49 -9.03 -5.82 10.91
N ALA A 50 -10.09 -6.59 10.64
CA ALA A 50 -10.78 -6.57 9.35
C ALA A 50 -11.37 -5.19 9.07
N ALA A 51 -12.05 -4.60 10.05
CA ALA A 51 -12.63 -3.26 9.92
C ALA A 51 -11.57 -2.17 9.72
N LEU A 52 -10.48 -2.20 10.48
CA LEU A 52 -9.36 -1.26 10.35
C LEU A 52 -8.63 -1.40 9.03
N THR A 53 -8.34 -2.63 8.60
CA THR A 53 -7.73 -2.92 7.29
C THR A 53 -8.59 -2.35 6.18
N GLN A 54 -9.90 -2.60 6.21
CA GLN A 54 -10.83 -2.07 5.21
C GLN A 54 -10.88 -0.53 5.22
N ALA A 55 -10.84 0.09 6.41
CA ALA A 55 -10.80 1.54 6.55
C ALA A 55 -9.50 2.14 5.99
N LEU A 56 -8.36 1.50 6.25
CA LEU A 56 -7.06 1.89 5.68
C LEU A 56 -7.05 1.79 4.16
N CYS A 57 -7.56 0.70 3.58
CA CYS A 57 -7.66 0.58 2.12
C CYS A 57 -8.52 1.70 1.50
N ARG A 58 -9.61 2.10 2.15
CA ARG A 58 -10.43 3.25 1.70
C ARG A 58 -9.68 4.58 1.84
N LEU A 59 -8.93 4.76 2.92
CA LEU A 59 -8.09 5.94 3.12
C LEU A 59 -7.04 6.04 2.01
N TRP A 60 -6.33 4.96 1.72
CA TRP A 60 -5.33 4.90 0.65
C TRP A 60 -5.95 5.23 -0.71
N ALA A 61 -7.12 4.66 -1.01
CA ALA A 61 -7.83 4.93 -2.25
C ALA A 61 -8.24 6.40 -2.41
N ALA A 62 -8.56 7.09 -1.31
CA ALA A 62 -8.87 8.52 -1.33
C ALA A 62 -7.65 9.39 -1.71
N TYR A 63 -6.44 8.84 -1.56
CA TYR A 63 -5.16 9.44 -1.95
C TYR A 63 -4.56 8.76 -3.19
N ASN A 64 -5.39 8.10 -3.99
CA ASN A 64 -5.00 7.43 -5.23
C ASN A 64 -4.05 6.23 -5.09
N PHE A 65 -3.88 5.68 -3.88
CA PHE A 65 -3.14 4.44 -3.66
C PHE A 65 -4.06 3.22 -3.61
N THR A 66 -3.66 2.15 -4.26
CA THR A 66 -4.37 0.87 -4.23
C THR A 66 -3.39 -0.23 -3.77
N PRO A 67 -3.53 -0.76 -2.54
CA PRO A 67 -2.71 -1.87 -2.10
C PRO A 67 -3.08 -3.15 -2.87
N VAL A 68 -2.07 -3.87 -3.36
CA VAL A 68 -2.25 -5.16 -4.02
C VAL A 68 -2.16 -6.27 -2.97
N LEU A 69 -3.32 -6.79 -2.61
CA LEU A 69 -3.51 -7.73 -1.50
C LEU A 69 -4.11 -9.04 -2.01
N PRO A 70 -3.74 -10.21 -1.44
CA PRO A 70 -4.46 -11.44 -1.71
C PRO A 70 -5.90 -11.37 -1.15
N ASP A 71 -6.89 -11.80 -1.94
CA ASP A 71 -8.31 -11.71 -1.57
C ASP A 71 -8.67 -12.35 -0.21
N ALA A 72 -7.96 -13.42 0.16
CA ALA A 72 -8.20 -14.19 1.36
C ALA A 72 -7.24 -13.88 2.53
N ALA A 73 -6.33 -12.90 2.37
CA ALA A 73 -5.34 -12.60 3.41
C ALA A 73 -6.02 -12.03 4.67
N PRO A 74 -5.77 -12.61 5.86
CA PRO A 74 -6.38 -12.14 7.10
C PRO A 74 -5.85 -10.76 7.51
N GLY A 75 -6.70 -9.97 8.18
CA GLY A 75 -6.34 -8.63 8.66
C GLY A 75 -5.09 -8.60 9.56
N ARG A 76 -4.80 -9.69 10.29
CA ARG A 76 -3.57 -9.83 11.08
C ARG A 76 -2.29 -9.77 10.25
N LEU A 77 -2.32 -10.20 8.99
CA LEU A 77 -1.18 -10.10 8.07
C LEU A 77 -1.18 -8.77 7.32
N VAL A 78 -2.35 -8.32 6.87
CA VAL A 78 -2.47 -7.12 6.04
C VAL A 78 -2.21 -5.84 6.85
N TYR A 79 -2.80 -5.71 8.03
CA TYR A 79 -2.77 -4.47 8.81
C TYR A 79 -1.35 -3.99 9.14
N PRO A 80 -0.43 -4.83 9.67
CA PRO A 80 0.94 -4.38 9.93
C PRO A 80 1.70 -4.00 8.67
N LEU A 81 1.47 -4.68 7.54
CA LEU A 81 2.12 -4.37 6.27
C LEU A 81 1.68 -3.01 5.73
N LEU A 82 0.38 -2.69 5.81
CA LEU A 82 -0.13 -1.36 5.45
C LEU A 82 0.55 -0.28 6.30
N LEU A 83 0.58 -0.44 7.63
CA LEU A 83 1.21 0.57 8.51
C LEU A 83 2.70 0.73 8.22
N LYS A 84 3.43 -0.37 8.04
CA LYS A 84 4.86 -0.33 7.70
C LYS A 84 5.09 0.44 6.39
N ARG A 85 4.27 0.17 5.37
CA ARG A 85 4.37 0.86 4.08
C ARG A 85 4.04 2.34 4.18
N MET A 86 3.20 2.74 5.14
CA MET A 86 2.89 4.15 5.41
C MET A 86 4.06 4.93 6.02
N GLU A 87 5.08 4.28 6.58
CA GLU A 87 6.31 4.91 7.11
C GLU A 87 7.37 5.15 6.03
N GLU A 88 7.21 4.51 4.86
CA GLU A 88 8.15 4.64 3.76
C GLU A 88 7.89 5.94 2.98
N PRO A 89 8.94 6.59 2.42
CA PRO A 89 8.78 7.75 1.57
C PRO A 89 7.78 7.48 0.43
N THR A 90 6.90 8.45 0.20
CA THR A 90 5.90 8.37 -0.85
C THR A 90 5.68 9.74 -1.50
N PHE A 91 5.02 9.73 -2.64
CA PHE A 91 4.53 10.92 -3.29
C PHE A 91 3.05 10.72 -3.61
N VAL A 92 2.23 11.70 -3.23
CA VAL A 92 0.79 11.68 -3.51
C VAL A 92 0.54 12.27 -4.89
N MET A 93 0.05 11.43 -5.79
CA MET A 93 -0.38 11.86 -7.12
C MET A 93 -1.78 12.47 -7.07
N THR A 94 -2.01 13.52 -7.87
CA THR A 94 -3.35 14.10 -8.03
C THR A 94 -4.11 13.48 -9.19
N HIS A 95 -3.39 12.84 -10.12
CA HIS A 95 -3.97 12.13 -11.26
C HIS A 95 -3.46 10.68 -11.34
N GLY A 96 -4.32 9.76 -11.80
CA GLY A 96 -3.98 8.33 -11.90
C GLY A 96 -4.05 7.58 -10.57
N HIS A 97 -3.52 6.35 -10.55
CA HIS A 97 -3.49 5.48 -9.38
C HIS A 97 -2.12 4.81 -9.23
N ILE A 98 -1.62 4.74 -7.99
CA ILE A 98 -0.41 4.01 -7.64
C ILE A 98 -0.81 2.65 -7.05
N GLY A 99 -0.51 1.58 -7.78
CA GLY A 99 -0.56 0.22 -7.24
C GLY A 99 0.62 -0.01 -6.29
N VAL A 100 0.33 -0.42 -5.06
CA VAL A 100 1.35 -0.70 -4.05
C VAL A 100 1.48 -2.21 -3.87
N GLU A 101 2.55 -2.75 -4.43
CA GLU A 101 2.92 -4.16 -4.30
C GLU A 101 3.68 -4.40 -3.00
N PHE A 102 3.42 -5.54 -2.37
CA PHE A 102 4.13 -5.97 -1.16
C PHE A 102 5.06 -7.17 -1.41
N CYS A 103 4.91 -7.85 -2.54
CA CYS A 103 5.61 -9.08 -2.87
C CYS A 103 6.51 -8.87 -4.10
N GLU A 104 7.67 -9.53 -4.11
CA GLU A 104 8.60 -9.53 -5.25
C GLU A 104 8.35 -10.69 -6.23
N TYR A 105 7.18 -11.32 -6.15
CA TYR A 105 6.80 -12.47 -6.98
C TYR A 105 7.65 -13.74 -6.75
N GLU A 106 8.38 -13.79 -5.64
CA GLU A 106 9.15 -14.95 -5.18
C GLU A 106 8.37 -15.71 -4.09
N PRO A 107 7.81 -16.91 -4.36
CA PRO A 107 6.99 -17.64 -3.40
C PRO A 107 7.71 -17.99 -2.11
N SER A 108 9.03 -18.24 -2.17
CA SER A 108 9.82 -18.61 -0.98
C SER A 108 10.01 -17.45 0.02
N GLU A 109 9.91 -16.21 -0.45
CA GLU A 109 10.08 -14.98 0.35
C GLU A 109 8.78 -14.16 0.45
N CYS A 110 7.65 -14.74 0.03
CA CYS A 110 6.39 -14.03 -0.03
C CYS A 110 5.92 -13.58 1.37
N PRO A 111 5.67 -12.27 1.60
CA PRO A 111 5.27 -11.76 2.91
C PRO A 111 3.87 -12.23 3.34
N TRP A 112 3.09 -12.73 2.39
CA TRP A 112 1.78 -13.33 2.64
C TRP A 112 1.89 -14.79 3.12
N GLY A 113 3.08 -15.40 3.07
CA GLY A 113 3.27 -16.83 3.28
C GLY A 113 2.73 -17.69 2.13
N LEU A 114 3.15 -18.96 2.07
CA LEU A 114 2.74 -19.88 0.99
C LEU A 114 1.22 -20.16 0.96
N GLU A 115 0.53 -19.99 2.08
CA GLU A 115 -0.92 -20.18 2.15
C GLU A 115 -1.67 -19.18 1.25
N TYR A 116 -1.30 -17.89 1.34
CA TYR A 116 -1.95 -16.79 0.63
C TYR A 116 -1.18 -16.30 -0.60
N CYS A 117 0.01 -16.87 -0.87
CA CYS A 117 0.77 -16.57 -2.08
C CYS A 117 0.01 -17.04 -3.33
N THR A 118 -0.31 -16.11 -4.22
CA THR A 118 -0.92 -16.39 -5.53
C THR A 118 0.10 -16.77 -6.60
N CYS A 119 1.38 -16.43 -6.40
CA CYS A 119 2.46 -16.69 -7.34
C CYS A 119 2.98 -18.15 -7.30
N LYS A 120 2.67 -18.89 -6.23
CA LYS A 120 3.18 -20.26 -5.98
C LYS A 120 2.83 -21.27 -7.09
N ASP A 121 1.74 -21.04 -7.81
CA ASP A 121 1.27 -21.93 -8.86
C ASP A 121 1.88 -21.60 -10.23
N PHE A 122 2.70 -20.54 -10.33
CA PHE A 122 3.31 -20.08 -11.58
C PHE A 122 4.80 -20.45 -11.69
N THR A 123 5.41 -21.03 -10.64
CA THR A 123 6.79 -21.54 -10.68
C THR A 123 6.82 -22.95 -11.28
N GLU A 124 6.41 -23.09 -12.53
CA GLU A 124 6.78 -24.22 -13.39
C GLU A 124 7.39 -23.66 -14.68
N SER A 125 8.71 -23.64 -14.76
CA SER A 125 9.52 -23.51 -15.98
C SER A 125 10.89 -24.13 -15.76
#